data_AF-R4G327-F1
#
_entry.id   AF-R4G327-F1
#
_cell.length_a   1.000
_cell.length_b   1.000
_cell.length_c   1.000
_cell.angle_alpha   90.00
_cell.angle_beta   90.00
_cell.angle_gamma   90.00
#
_symmetry.space_group_name_H-M   'P 1'
#
loop_
_entity.id
_entity.type
_entity.pdbx_description
1 polymer ?
#
loop_
_entity_poly.entity_id
_entity_poly.type
_entity_poly.pdbx_seq_one_letter_code
_entity_poly.pdbx_strand_id
1 'polypeptide(L)' 'MKTLLLTLVVVTIVCLDFGYTLTCYKSFSDTVVCKPHETKCFQYSFCPFRNRVIYVRGCSTSCPGGNNAVCCSTDLCNK' A
#
# COMPACT_ATOMS: atom_id res chain seq x y z
N MET A 1 31.01 4.42 -24.43
CA MET A 1 29.65 5.02 -24.42
C MET A 1 28.57 4.15 -23.77
N LYS A 2 28.72 2.81 -23.71
CA LYS A 2 27.73 1.91 -23.07
C LYS A 2 27.59 2.08 -21.55
N THR A 3 28.69 2.41 -20.86
CA THR A 3 28.73 2.56 -19.39
C THR A 3 27.92 3.76 -18.89
N LEU A 4 28.02 4.91 -19.57
CA LEU A 4 27.24 6.12 -19.24
C LEU A 4 25.73 5.90 -19.36
N LEU A 5 25.30 5.18 -20.40
CA LEU A 5 23.89 4.88 -20.63
C LEU A 5 23.35 3.92 -19.55
N LEU A 6 24.12 2.87 -19.23
CA LEU A 6 23.81 1.93 -18.14
C LEU A 6 23.72 2.65 -16.78
N THR A 7 24.66 3.55 -16.47
CA THR A 7 24.63 4.32 -15.22
C THR A 7 23.42 5.24 -15.14
N LEU A 8 23.04 5.90 -16.24
CA LEU A 8 21.86 6.75 -16.27
C LEU A 8 20.58 5.95 -15.99
N VAL A 9 20.44 4.79 -16.65
CA VAL A 9 19.28 3.91 -16.48
C VAL A 9 19.17 3.42 -15.03
N VAL A 10 20.28 2.96 -14.43
CA VAL A 10 20.28 2.52 -13.02
C VAL A 10 19.89 3.65 -12.08
N VAL A 11 20.45 4.85 -12.26
CA VAL A 11 20.10 6.02 -11.44
C VAL A 11 18.61 6.36 -11.59
N THR A 12 18.07 6.36 -12.80
CA THR A 12 16.64 6.65 -13.01
C THR A 12 15.71 5.62 -12.37
N ILE A 13 16.05 4.33 -12.39
CA ILE A 13 15.25 3.28 -11.75
C ILE A 13 15.27 3.45 -10.23
N VAL A 14 16.45 3.63 -9.64
CA VAL A 14 16.61 3.85 -8.19
C VAL A 14 15.90 5.12 -7.72
N CYS A 15 15.98 6.21 -8.49
CA CYS A 15 15.28 7.46 -8.17
C CYS A 15 13.75 7.33 -8.29
N LEU A 16 13.26 6.53 -9.24
CA LEU A 16 11.82 6.29 -9.42
C LEU A 16 11.27 5.44 -8.26
N ASP A 17 12.01 4.42 -7.83
CA ASP A 17 11.63 3.55 -6.70
C ASP A 17 11.62 4.31 -5.36
N PHE A 18 12.52 5.29 -5.18
CA PHE A 18 12.51 6.16 -3.99
C PHE A 18 11.39 7.21 -3.99
N GLY A 19 10.88 7.57 -5.17
CA GLY A 19 9.84 8.60 -5.33
C GLY A 19 8.41 8.05 -5.37
N TYR A 20 8.23 6.76 -5.67
CA TYR A 20 6.91 6.15 -5.70
C TYR A 20 6.31 6.06 -4.29
N THR A 21 5.11 6.62 -4.14
CA THR A 21 4.33 6.54 -2.91
C THR A 21 3.05 5.77 -3.19
N LEU A 22 2.84 4.70 -2.43
CA LEU A 22 1.65 3.86 -2.55
C LEU A 22 0.41 4.64 -2.09
N THR A 23 -0.70 4.55 -2.81
CA THR A 23 -1.99 5.14 -2.41
C THR A 23 -3.00 4.05 -2.07
N CYS A 24 -3.60 4.11 -0.89
CA CYS A 24 -4.58 3.11 -0.41
C CYS A 24 -5.91 3.76 -0.04
N TYR A 25 -6.98 2.97 0.04
CA TYR A 25 -8.20 3.38 0.73
C TYR A 25 -7.97 3.46 2.24
N LYS A 26 -8.39 4.56 2.86
CA LYS A 26 -8.46 4.75 4.32
C LYS A 26 -9.88 4.52 4.85
N SER A 27 -10.88 4.79 4.02
CA SER A 27 -12.30 4.56 4.32
C SER A 27 -13.02 4.04 3.08
N PHE A 28 -14.36 4.00 3.09
CA PHE A 28 -15.15 3.66 1.90
C PHE A 28 -15.06 4.72 0.79
N SER A 29 -14.77 5.96 1.15
CA SER A 29 -14.80 7.11 0.23
C SER A 29 -13.49 7.87 0.17
N ASP A 30 -12.58 7.63 1.12
CA ASP A 30 -11.33 8.39 1.25
C ASP A 30 -10.10 7.52 0.95
N THR A 31 -9.10 8.19 0.37
CA THR A 31 -7.79 7.61 0.07
C THR A 31 -6.70 8.31 0.89
N VAL A 32 -5.55 7.67 0.99
CA VAL A 32 -4.37 8.20 1.67
C VAL A 32 -3.10 7.81 0.91
N VAL A 33 -2.17 8.74 0.78
CA VAL A 33 -0.81 8.47 0.30
C VAL A 33 -0.03 7.90 1.49
N CYS A 34 0.50 6.70 1.33
CA CYS A 34 1.26 6.00 2.35
C CYS A 34 2.62 6.65 2.59
N LYS A 35 3.15 6.45 3.80
CA LYS A 35 4.54 6.85 4.09
C LYS A 35 5.51 5.97 3.26
N PRO A 36 6.74 6.45 2.97
CA PRO A 36 7.68 5.70 2.15
C PRO A 36 8.01 4.27 2.63
N HIS A 37 7.90 4.00 3.94
CA HIS A 37 8.14 2.66 4.52
C HIS A 37 6.90 1.76 4.54
N GLU A 38 5.71 2.29 4.27
CA GLU A 38 4.44 1.55 4.26
C GLU A 38 4.16 1.04 2.85
N THR A 39 4.62 -0.17 2.56
CA THR A 39 4.60 -0.77 1.21
C THR A 39 3.39 -1.68 0.95
N LYS A 40 2.40 -1.67 1.85
CA LYS A 40 1.21 -2.52 1.80
C LYS A 40 -0.05 -1.68 2.04
N CYS A 41 -1.07 -1.91 1.22
CA CYS A 41 -2.44 -1.60 1.58
C CYS A 41 -3.05 -2.79 2.33
N PHE A 42 -3.85 -2.52 3.35
CA PHE A 42 -4.60 -3.56 4.05
C PHE A 42 -6.08 -3.21 4.14
N GLN A 43 -6.91 -4.24 4.24
CA GLN A 43 -8.29 -4.13 4.66
C GLN A 43 -8.67 -5.36 5.48
N TYR A 44 -9.33 -5.15 6.62
CA TYR A 44 -9.95 -6.26 7.36
C TYR A 44 -11.30 -5.79 7.89
N SER A 45 -12.10 -6.75 8.35
CA SER A 45 -13.36 -6.45 9.03
C SER A 45 -13.46 -7.22 10.34
N PHE A 46 -14.17 -6.64 11.30
CA PHE A 46 -14.47 -7.31 12.55
C PHE A 46 -15.87 -6.92 13.02
N CYS A 47 -16.50 -7.81 13.80
CA CYS A 47 -17.84 -7.61 14.33
C CYS A 47 -17.79 -7.48 15.85
N PRO A 48 -17.69 -6.27 16.42
CA PRO A 48 -17.71 -6.11 17.87
C PRO A 48 -19.09 -6.43 18.49
N PHE A 49 -20.16 -6.35 17.70
CA PHE A 49 -21.53 -6.66 18.13
C PHE A 49 -22.25 -7.50 17.07
N ARG A 50 -23.25 -8.29 17.49
CA ARG A 50 -24.17 -9.01 16.61
C ARG A 50 -24.88 -7.97 15.73
N ASN A 51 -24.58 -7.96 14.43
CA ASN A 51 -25.09 -7.02 13.40
C ASN A 51 -24.34 -5.69 13.19
N ARG A 52 -23.12 -5.53 13.73
CA ARG A 52 -22.27 -4.38 13.38
C ARG A 52 -20.93 -4.83 12.85
N VAL A 53 -20.71 -4.65 11.55
CA VAL A 53 -19.43 -4.91 10.89
C VAL A 53 -18.65 -3.59 10.80
N ILE A 54 -17.41 -3.59 11.26
CA ILE A 54 -16.47 -2.48 11.11
C ILE A 54 -15.42 -2.89 10.09
N TYR A 55 -15.17 -2.02 9.11
CA TYR A 55 -14.10 -2.16 8.14
C TYR A 55 -12.94 -1.25 8.51
N VAL A 56 -11.74 -1.80 8.57
CA VAL A 56 -10.51 -1.04 8.79
C VAL A 56 -9.66 -1.16 7.54
N ARG A 57 -9.15 -0.03 7.07
CA ARG A 57 -8.37 0.08 5.84
C ARG A 57 -7.22 1.05 6.04
N GLY A 58 -6.13 0.87 5.32
CA GLY A 58 -5.06 1.86 5.29
C GLY A 58 -3.76 1.32 4.77
N CYS A 59 -2.70 2.04 5.10
CA CYS A 59 -1.31 1.71 4.80
C CYS A 59 -0.70 0.91 5.95
N SER A 60 0.21 0.00 5.62
CA SER A 60 0.99 -0.76 6.60
C SER A 60 2.35 -1.13 6.05
N THR A 61 3.31 -1.37 6.94
CA THR A 61 4.62 -1.94 6.61
C THR A 61 4.53 -3.45 6.35
N SER A 62 3.52 -4.12 6.91
CA SER A 62 3.33 -5.57 6.84
C SER A 62 1.84 -5.94 6.79
N CYS A 63 1.52 -7.14 6.31
CA CYS A 63 0.13 -7.58 6.26
C CYS A 63 -0.39 -7.90 7.67
N PRO A 64 -1.57 -7.39 8.06
CA PRO A 64 -2.20 -7.82 9.29
C PRO A 64 -2.54 -9.31 9.21
N GLY A 65 -2.30 -10.05 10.30
CA GLY A 65 -2.73 -11.44 10.42
C GLY A 65 -4.23 -11.55 10.70
N GLY A 66 -4.79 -12.73 10.45
CA GLY A 66 -6.19 -13.05 10.75
C GLY A 66 -7.00 -13.48 9.53
N ASN A 67 -8.14 -14.10 9.80
CA ASN A 67 -9.06 -14.54 8.75
C ASN A 67 -9.77 -13.31 8.15
N ASN A 68 -9.84 -13.22 6.82
CA ASN A 68 -10.46 -12.14 6.03
C ASN A 68 -9.71 -10.80 5.97
N ALA A 69 -8.38 -10.81 6.15
CA ALA A 69 -7.55 -9.67 5.82
C ALA A 69 -7.17 -9.69 4.32
N VAL A 70 -7.50 -8.61 3.61
CA VAL A 70 -6.94 -8.28 2.30
C VAL A 70 -5.63 -7.56 2.52
N CYS A 71 -4.58 -7.97 1.81
CA CYS A 71 -3.29 -7.31 1.79
C CYS A 71 -2.71 -7.31 0.38
N CYS A 72 -2.20 -6.15 -0.06
CA CYS A 72 -1.75 -5.95 -1.44
C CYS A 72 -0.76 -4.77 -1.52
N SER A 73 -0.08 -4.60 -2.66
CA SER A 73 1.03 -3.62 -2.84
C SER A 73 0.88 -2.75 -4.08
N THR A 74 -0.35 -2.55 -4.56
CA THR A 74 -0.64 -1.70 -5.72
C THR A 74 -1.65 -0.63 -5.32
N ASP A 75 -1.71 0.47 -6.08
CA ASP A 75 -2.62 1.56 -5.75
C ASP A 75 -4.08 1.10 -5.65
N LEU A 76 -4.75 1.56 -4.58
CA LEU A 76 -6.19 1.39 -4.32
C LEU A 76 -6.68 -0.06 -4.31
N CYS A 77 -5.80 -1.01 -4.04
CA CYS A 77 -6.10 -2.44 -4.11
C CYS A 77 -6.94 -2.98 -2.93
N ASN A 78 -7.13 -2.19 -1.87
CA ASN A 78 -7.81 -2.57 -0.63
C ASN A 78 -9.27 -2.05 -0.55
N LYS A 79 -10.01 -2.15 -1.66
CA LYS A 79 -11.38 -1.65 -1.81
C LYS A 79 -12.41 -2.42 -0.98
#